data_AF-A0A6N2YRH9-F1
#
_entry.id   AF-A0A6N2YRH9-F1
#
_cell.length_a   1.000
_cell.length_b   1.000
_cell.length_c   1.000
_cell.angle_alpha   90.00
_cell.angle_beta   90.00
_cell.angle_gamma   90.00
#
_symmetry.space_group_name_H-M   'P 1'
#
loop_
_entity.id
_entity.type
_entity.pdbx_description
1 polymer ?
#
loop_
_entity_poly.entity_id
_entity_poly.type
_entity_poly.pdbx_seq_one_letter_code
_entity_poly.pdbx_strand_id
1 'polypeptide(L)'
;MRRFIRFLCIPLIALAAWIGISTLLTEREINAHFESVRQVARQNAPVLTSPDALHALPAPVQRYFLFAIPDMNVRYRMVEISAEGQFRRPLTTEFEPTTATQVIATQTPAMMFAATTPVGCCLWARAYDAYTDGHMEMRAKVASTLTVMNESSTEALNRTSLRRWLLESPLYPVALLPGGPVRWEAINDNHAKAIVSAFGLEESLIATFDADGSLASFNAIQDGDLTTPYHGAGEHVTRSDYRLVAGMMIPHAFEISRAAKGKILPFWKGHITAIEFK
;
A
#
# COMPACT_ATOMS: atom_id res chain seq x y z
N MET A 1 -33.42 12.68 42.28
CA MET A 1 -32.25 11.91 41.79
C MET A 1 -32.56 10.88 40.70
N ARG A 2 -33.47 9.91 40.89
CA ARG A 2 -33.75 8.85 39.88
C ARG A 2 -34.23 9.33 38.49
N ARG A 3 -34.96 10.45 38.40
CA ARG A 3 -35.39 11.03 37.12
C ARG A 3 -34.25 11.71 36.37
N PHE A 4 -33.36 12.43 37.05
CA PHE A 4 -32.20 13.10 36.43
C PHE A 4 -31.18 12.11 35.84
N ILE A 5 -30.97 10.96 36.47
CA ILE A 5 -30.08 9.91 35.94
C ILE A 5 -30.63 9.33 34.62
N ARG A 6 -31.95 9.16 34.49
CA ARG A 6 -32.58 8.66 33.25
C ARG A 6 -32.46 9.63 32.06
N PHE A 7 -32.46 10.94 32.30
CA PHE A 7 -32.30 11.93 31.23
C PHE A 7 -30.88 12.00 30.65
N LEU A 8 -29.86 11.57 31.42
CA LEU A 8 -28.47 11.52 30.94
C LEU A 8 -28.15 10.20 30.18
N CYS A 9 -28.83 9.10 30.51
CA CYS A 9 -28.59 7.80 29.89
C CYS A 9 -29.09 7.71 28.44
N ILE A 10 -30.23 8.33 28.11
CA ILE A 10 -30.81 8.29 26.75
C ILE A 10 -29.87 8.89 25.68
N PRO A 11 -29.31 10.11 25.84
CA PRO A 11 -28.40 10.66 24.83
C PRO A 11 -27.10 9.86 24.72
N LEU A 12 -26.60 9.28 25.81
CA LEU A 12 -25.43 8.40 25.79
C LEU A 12 -25.69 7.09 25.03
N ILE A 13 -26.86 6.47 25.24
CA ILE A 13 -27.28 5.26 24.50
C ILE A 13 -27.47 5.59 23.03
N ALA A 14 -28.11 6.72 22.69
CA ALA A 14 -28.29 7.15 21.32
C ALA A 14 -26.95 7.42 20.62
N LEU A 15 -26.00 8.09 21.30
CA LEU A 15 -24.66 8.32 20.79
C LEU A 15 -23.89 7.02 20.58
N ALA A 16 -23.95 6.09 21.54
CA ALA A 16 -23.31 4.78 21.41
C ALA A 16 -23.91 3.96 20.26
N ALA A 17 -25.24 3.95 20.11
CA ALA A 17 -25.93 3.30 19.00
C ALA A 17 -25.54 3.93 17.65
N TRP A 18 -25.45 5.25 17.59
CA TRP A 18 -25.01 5.98 16.40
C TRP A 18 -23.58 5.61 16.00
N ILE A 19 -22.64 5.62 16.95
CA ILE A 19 -21.24 5.21 16.72
C ILE A 19 -21.20 3.75 16.25
N GLY A 20 -21.97 2.86 16.88
CA GLY A 20 -22.07 1.46 16.48
C GLY A 20 -22.57 1.28 15.04
N ILE A 21 -23.67 1.93 14.67
CA ILE A 21 -24.23 1.88 13.31
C ILE A 21 -23.22 2.42 12.30
N SER A 22 -22.58 3.55 12.59
CA SER A 22 -21.62 4.17 11.68
C SER A 22 -20.35 3.33 11.49
N THR A 23 -19.91 2.65 12.55
CA THR A 23 -18.84 1.65 12.48
C THR A 23 -19.22 0.50 11.55
N LEU A 24 -20.43 -0.06 11.71
CA LEU A 24 -20.90 -1.14 10.85
C LEU A 24 -21.01 -0.72 9.38
N LEU A 25 -21.49 0.49 9.10
CA LEU A 25 -21.59 1.01 7.73
C LEU A 25 -20.19 1.21 7.11
N THR A 26 -19.24 1.73 7.89
CA THR A 26 -17.86 1.93 7.44
C THR A 26 -17.17 0.60 7.14
N GLU A 27 -17.31 -0.41 8.01
CA GLU A 27 -16.71 -1.72 7.75
C GLU A 27 -17.39 -2.46 6.59
N ARG A 28 -18.70 -2.26 6.36
CA ARG A 28 -19.37 -2.78 5.15
C ARG A 28 -18.81 -2.18 3.87
N GLU A 29 -18.59 -0.88 3.87
CA GLU A 29 -17.97 -0.15 2.75
C GLU A 29 -16.54 -0.64 2.48
N ILE A 30 -15.72 -0.74 3.52
CA ILE A 30 -14.36 -1.29 3.44
C ILE A 30 -14.38 -2.71 2.86
N ASN A 31 -15.26 -3.57 3.37
CA ASN A 31 -15.38 -4.95 2.87
C ASN A 31 -15.83 -5.03 1.41
N ALA A 32 -16.68 -4.10 0.95
CA ALA A 32 -17.07 -4.03 -0.45
C ALA A 32 -15.86 -3.71 -1.36
N HIS A 33 -14.97 -2.80 -0.94
CA HIS A 33 -13.73 -2.52 -1.68
C HIS A 33 -12.76 -3.70 -1.65
N PHE A 34 -12.64 -4.42 -0.51
CA PHE A 34 -11.87 -5.66 -0.45
C PHE A 34 -12.36 -6.69 -1.49
N GLU A 35 -13.68 -6.91 -1.58
CA GLU A 35 -14.24 -7.83 -2.58
C GLU A 35 -14.06 -7.34 -4.01
N SER A 36 -14.14 -6.02 -4.26
CA SER A 36 -13.88 -5.45 -5.58
C SER A 36 -12.46 -5.79 -6.07
N VAL A 37 -11.43 -5.58 -5.24
CA VAL A 37 -10.05 -5.93 -5.60
C VAL A 37 -9.87 -7.44 -5.78
N ARG A 38 -10.50 -8.26 -4.92
CA ARG A 38 -10.49 -9.73 -5.08
C ARG A 38 -11.12 -10.16 -6.40
N GLN A 39 -12.19 -9.51 -6.83
CA GLN A 39 -12.84 -9.79 -8.10
C GLN A 39 -11.94 -9.40 -9.28
N VAL A 40 -11.31 -8.22 -9.24
CA VAL A 40 -10.33 -7.79 -10.24
C VAL A 40 -9.18 -8.81 -10.33
N ALA A 41 -8.64 -9.25 -9.20
CA ALA A 41 -7.56 -10.25 -9.18
C ALA A 41 -7.98 -11.59 -9.80
N ARG A 42 -9.19 -12.09 -9.51
CA ARG A 42 -9.71 -13.35 -10.07
C ARG A 42 -9.84 -13.29 -11.60
N GLN A 43 -10.18 -12.12 -12.14
CA GLN A 43 -10.37 -11.91 -13.58
C GLN A 43 -9.06 -11.80 -14.36
N ASN A 44 -7.95 -11.48 -13.70
CA ASN A 44 -6.66 -11.26 -14.34
C ASN A 44 -5.71 -12.45 -14.11
N ALA A 45 -5.35 -13.14 -15.19
CA ALA A 45 -4.48 -14.32 -15.14
C ALA A 45 -2.99 -13.95 -15.04
N PRO A 46 -2.18 -14.73 -14.30
CA PRO A 46 -0.74 -14.54 -14.29
C PRO A 46 -0.13 -14.67 -15.67
N VAL A 47 0.72 -13.71 -16.03
CA VAL A 47 1.44 -13.73 -17.31
C VAL A 47 2.61 -14.72 -17.23
N LEU A 48 2.79 -15.50 -18.28
CA LEU A 48 3.96 -16.39 -18.41
C LEU A 48 5.15 -15.59 -18.92
N THR A 49 6.17 -15.48 -18.10
CA THR A 49 7.43 -14.84 -18.48
C THR A 49 8.30 -15.83 -19.26
N SER A 50 8.75 -15.44 -20.45
CA SER A 50 9.71 -16.24 -21.21
C SER A 50 11.14 -16.09 -20.65
N PRO A 51 12.00 -17.12 -20.76
CA PRO A 51 13.41 -17.00 -20.39
C PRO A 51 14.12 -15.84 -21.10
N ASP A 52 13.85 -15.64 -22.39
CA ASP A 52 14.44 -14.55 -23.18
C ASP A 52 14.07 -13.17 -22.62
N ALA A 53 12.82 -12.99 -22.16
CA ALA A 53 12.39 -11.74 -21.54
C ALA A 53 13.10 -11.47 -20.21
N LEU A 54 13.42 -12.51 -19.44
CA LEU A 54 14.24 -12.38 -18.23
C LEU A 54 15.69 -12.00 -18.57
N HIS A 55 16.29 -12.62 -19.57
CA HIS A 55 17.66 -12.32 -19.99
C HIS A 55 17.82 -10.92 -20.59
N ALA A 56 16.75 -10.34 -21.14
CA ALA A 56 16.74 -8.98 -21.67
C ALA A 56 16.67 -7.88 -20.59
N LEU A 57 16.41 -8.24 -19.32
CA LEU A 57 16.32 -7.27 -18.23
C LEU A 57 17.69 -6.68 -17.85
N PRO A 58 17.74 -5.50 -17.22
CA PRO A 58 18.98 -4.98 -16.66
C PRO A 58 19.60 -5.96 -15.65
N ALA A 59 20.93 -6.08 -15.64
CA ALA A 59 21.65 -6.99 -14.76
C ALA A 59 21.22 -6.95 -13.27
N PRO A 60 21.04 -5.79 -12.61
CA PRO A 60 20.57 -5.78 -11.22
C PRO A 60 19.15 -6.34 -11.05
N VAL A 61 18.29 -6.17 -12.05
CA VAL A 61 16.91 -6.69 -12.03
C VAL A 61 16.92 -8.22 -12.21
N GLN A 62 17.80 -8.75 -13.05
CA GLN A 62 17.98 -10.21 -13.16
C GLN A 62 18.42 -10.82 -11.83
N ARG A 63 19.38 -10.21 -11.13
CA ARG A 63 19.81 -10.66 -9.79
C ARG A 63 18.66 -10.61 -8.79
N TYR A 64 17.85 -9.57 -8.84
CA TYR A 64 16.67 -9.47 -7.99
C TYR A 64 15.67 -10.59 -8.24
N PHE A 65 15.37 -10.95 -9.48
CA PHE A 65 14.44 -12.05 -9.72
C PHE A 65 14.98 -13.42 -9.30
N LEU A 66 16.28 -13.66 -9.43
CA LEU A 66 16.92 -14.87 -8.89
C LEU A 66 16.83 -14.93 -7.35
N PHE A 67 16.94 -13.78 -6.69
CA PHE A 67 16.78 -13.68 -5.23
C PHE A 67 15.31 -13.80 -4.81
N ALA A 68 14.43 -13.01 -5.41
CA ALA A 68 13.05 -12.80 -5.00
C ALA A 68 12.11 -13.93 -5.39
N ILE A 69 12.38 -14.61 -6.52
CA ILE A 69 11.55 -15.68 -7.07
C ILE A 69 12.45 -16.87 -7.44
N PRO A 70 12.92 -17.66 -6.45
CA PRO A 70 13.78 -18.81 -6.71
C PRO A 70 13.16 -19.86 -7.66
N ASP A 71 11.82 -20.00 -7.63
CA ASP A 71 11.06 -20.81 -8.58
C ASP A 71 10.07 -19.94 -9.37
N MET A 72 10.31 -19.81 -10.67
CA MET A 72 9.50 -19.02 -11.60
C MET A 72 8.13 -19.63 -11.91
N ASN A 73 7.73 -20.74 -11.28
CA ASN A 73 6.40 -21.36 -11.43
C ASN A 73 5.33 -20.79 -10.50
N VAL A 74 5.62 -19.76 -9.70
CA VAL A 74 4.63 -19.09 -8.84
C VAL A 74 3.56 -18.34 -9.65
N ARG A 75 2.28 -18.53 -9.30
CA ARG A 75 1.14 -18.02 -10.09
C ARG A 75 0.07 -17.38 -9.20
N TYR A 76 0.49 -16.49 -8.29
CA TYR A 76 -0.42 -15.79 -7.40
C TYR A 76 -1.08 -14.61 -8.12
N ARG A 77 -2.39 -14.48 -7.93
CA ARG A 77 -3.25 -13.42 -8.50
C ARG A 77 -3.44 -12.27 -7.54
N MET A 78 -3.38 -12.55 -6.24
CA MET A 78 -3.48 -11.55 -5.20
C MET A 78 -2.65 -11.90 -3.97
N VAL A 79 -2.41 -10.88 -3.17
CA VAL A 79 -1.82 -10.99 -1.83
C VAL A 79 -2.71 -10.27 -0.83
N GLU A 80 -2.89 -10.87 0.34
CA GLU A 80 -3.54 -10.28 1.50
C GLU A 80 -2.50 -10.09 2.60
N ILE A 81 -2.48 -8.90 3.19
CA ILE A 81 -1.40 -8.44 4.08
C ILE A 81 -2.02 -7.87 5.35
N SER A 82 -1.43 -8.22 6.49
CA SER A 82 -1.59 -7.50 7.76
C SER A 82 -0.25 -6.94 8.19
N ALA A 83 -0.25 -5.68 8.62
CA ALA A 83 0.93 -4.99 9.09
C ALA A 83 0.61 -4.19 10.35
N GLU A 84 1.64 -3.93 11.15
CA GLU A 84 1.57 -3.00 12.27
C GLU A 84 2.84 -2.17 12.35
N GLY A 85 2.79 -1.06 13.08
CA GLY A 85 3.95 -0.19 13.20
C GLY A 85 3.63 1.17 13.76
N GLN A 86 4.51 2.11 13.47
CA GLN A 86 4.41 3.51 13.85
C GLN A 86 4.08 4.36 12.63
N PHE A 87 2.95 5.04 12.66
CA PHE A 87 2.49 5.93 11.61
C PHE A 87 2.42 7.38 12.10
N ARG A 88 2.99 8.29 11.32
CA ARG A 88 2.85 9.73 11.51
C ARG A 88 1.85 10.25 10.50
N ARG A 89 0.77 10.85 10.98
CA ARG A 89 -0.27 11.42 10.11
C ARG A 89 0.28 12.61 9.30
N PRO A 90 -0.32 12.91 8.14
CA PRO A 90 -0.02 14.14 7.41
C PRO A 90 -0.18 15.35 8.33
N LEU A 91 0.70 16.34 8.16
CA LEU A 91 0.68 17.60 8.92
C LEU A 91 0.86 17.44 10.46
N THR A 92 1.28 16.27 10.95
CA THR A 92 1.64 16.05 12.36
C THR A 92 3.11 15.65 12.53
N THR A 93 3.62 15.76 13.76
CA THR A 93 4.97 15.37 14.17
C THR A 93 5.03 14.01 14.84
N GLU A 94 3.97 13.65 15.57
CA GLU A 94 3.95 12.45 16.40
C GLU A 94 3.69 11.18 15.58
N PHE A 95 4.36 10.10 15.99
CA PHE A 95 4.10 8.75 15.53
C PHE A 95 3.17 8.05 16.51
N GLU A 96 2.18 7.35 15.97
CA GLU A 96 1.20 6.59 16.73
C GLU A 96 1.26 5.11 16.31
N PRO A 97 0.94 4.18 17.22
CA PRO A 97 0.79 2.77 16.86
C PRO A 97 -0.38 2.62 15.89
N THR A 98 -0.15 1.91 14.78
CA THR A 98 -1.16 1.69 13.74
C THR A 98 -1.13 0.24 13.30
N THR A 99 -2.32 -0.33 13.08
CA THR A 99 -2.49 -1.60 12.39
C THR A 99 -3.12 -1.36 11.02
N ALA A 100 -2.78 -2.19 10.04
CA ALA A 100 -3.30 -2.10 8.69
C ALA A 100 -3.57 -3.48 8.09
N THR A 101 -4.59 -3.53 7.24
CA THR A 101 -4.89 -4.66 6.37
C THR A 101 -4.96 -4.21 4.93
N GLN A 102 -4.54 -5.07 4.01
CA GLN A 102 -4.50 -4.74 2.59
C GLN A 102 -4.76 -5.97 1.72
N VAL A 103 -5.42 -5.77 0.58
CA VAL A 103 -5.47 -6.75 -0.52
C VAL A 103 -4.95 -6.07 -1.79
N ILE A 104 -4.18 -6.80 -2.58
CA ILE A 104 -3.54 -6.28 -3.79
C ILE A 104 -3.66 -7.31 -4.91
N ALA A 105 -4.10 -6.88 -6.09
CA ALA A 105 -4.01 -7.69 -7.30
C ALA A 105 -2.58 -7.62 -7.88
N THR A 106 -1.99 -8.75 -8.21
CA THR A 106 -0.58 -8.83 -8.64
C THR A 106 -0.41 -8.59 -10.14
N GLN A 107 -1.44 -8.84 -10.95
CA GLN A 107 -1.34 -8.82 -12.42
C GLN A 107 -1.84 -7.52 -13.05
N THR A 108 -2.61 -6.74 -12.30
CA THR A 108 -3.12 -5.44 -12.72
C THR A 108 -3.12 -4.50 -11.52
N PRO A 109 -2.83 -3.19 -11.68
CA PRO A 109 -2.84 -2.26 -10.57
C PRO A 109 -4.23 -2.13 -9.94
N ALA A 110 -4.43 -2.83 -8.83
CA ALA A 110 -5.60 -2.68 -7.97
C ALA A 110 -5.21 -3.02 -6.53
N MET A 111 -5.67 -2.22 -5.57
CA MET A 111 -5.38 -2.39 -4.15
C MET A 111 -6.49 -1.80 -3.28
N MET A 112 -6.67 -2.35 -2.09
CA MET A 112 -7.51 -1.79 -1.04
C MET A 112 -6.74 -1.89 0.26
N PHE A 113 -6.54 -0.75 0.91
CA PHE A 113 -5.83 -0.62 2.17
C PHE A 113 -6.75 -0.05 3.23
N ALA A 114 -6.65 -0.54 4.46
CA ALA A 114 -7.40 -0.02 5.59
C ALA A 114 -6.55 -0.03 6.86
N ALA A 115 -6.38 1.11 7.51
CA ALA A 115 -5.64 1.29 8.75
C ALA A 115 -6.50 1.75 9.93
N THR A 116 -6.07 1.39 11.13
CA THR A 116 -6.66 1.81 12.40
C THR A 116 -5.57 2.39 13.28
N THR A 117 -5.73 3.64 13.70
CA THR A 117 -4.77 4.37 14.56
C THR A 117 -5.51 4.92 15.78
N PRO A 118 -5.10 4.64 17.03
CA PRO A 118 -5.63 5.31 18.20
C PRO A 118 -5.34 6.81 18.16
N VAL A 119 -6.30 7.66 18.52
CA VAL A 119 -6.13 9.13 18.47
C VAL A 119 -6.52 9.83 19.78
N GLY A 120 -6.61 9.08 20.87
CA GLY A 120 -6.96 9.58 22.21
C GLY A 120 -7.63 8.51 23.08
N CYS A 121 -8.11 8.92 24.25
CA CYS A 121 -8.83 8.00 25.15
C CYS A 121 -10.13 7.53 24.50
N CYS A 122 -10.19 6.24 24.14
CA CYS A 122 -11.33 5.57 23.52
C CYS A 122 -11.70 6.02 22.10
N LEU A 123 -10.84 6.76 21.39
CA LEU A 123 -11.07 7.19 20.00
C LEU A 123 -10.04 6.58 19.06
N TRP A 124 -10.48 6.21 17.86
CA TRP A 124 -9.63 5.72 16.78
C TRP A 124 -9.91 6.47 15.47
N ALA A 125 -8.88 6.62 14.64
CA ALA A 125 -9.00 6.98 13.25
C ALA A 125 -9.00 5.70 12.40
N ARG A 126 -9.99 5.58 11.52
CA ARG A 126 -10.13 4.53 10.51
C ARG A 126 -9.89 5.17 9.14
N ALA A 127 -8.72 4.92 8.56
CA ALA A 127 -8.36 5.39 7.22
C ALA A 127 -8.43 4.23 6.23
N TYR A 128 -8.91 4.47 5.03
CA TYR A 128 -8.84 3.49 3.96
C TYR A 128 -8.74 4.18 2.60
N ASP A 129 -8.07 3.50 1.68
CA ASP A 129 -8.01 3.88 0.28
C ASP A 129 -8.21 2.65 -0.59
N ALA A 130 -8.95 2.83 -1.67
CA ALA A 130 -9.23 1.82 -2.68
C ALA A 130 -8.80 2.36 -4.04
N TYR A 131 -8.12 1.53 -4.81
CA TYR A 131 -7.73 1.82 -6.17
C TYR A 131 -8.12 0.64 -7.06
N THR A 132 -9.09 0.87 -7.95
CA THR A 132 -9.63 -0.13 -8.88
C THR A 132 -10.02 0.56 -10.17
N ASP A 133 -9.79 -0.08 -11.31
CA ASP A 133 -10.14 0.44 -12.64
C ASP A 133 -9.64 1.86 -12.92
N GLY A 134 -8.46 2.21 -12.38
CA GLY A 134 -7.84 3.52 -12.55
C GLY A 134 -8.44 4.63 -11.69
N HIS A 135 -9.35 4.31 -10.77
CA HIS A 135 -10.00 5.27 -9.89
C HIS A 135 -9.60 5.06 -8.43
N MET A 136 -9.07 6.12 -7.83
CA MET A 136 -8.73 6.17 -6.42
C MET A 136 -9.88 6.75 -5.61
N GLU A 137 -10.22 6.10 -4.51
CA GLU A 137 -11.08 6.62 -3.46
C GLU A 137 -10.33 6.57 -2.13
N MET A 138 -10.41 7.64 -1.34
CA MET A 138 -9.75 7.69 -0.03
C MET A 138 -10.63 8.38 0.99
N ARG A 139 -10.79 7.73 2.14
CA ARG A 139 -11.51 8.30 3.27
C ARG A 139 -10.79 8.07 4.58
N ALA A 140 -10.95 9.02 5.50
CA ALA A 140 -10.57 8.84 6.89
C ALA A 140 -11.71 9.29 7.80
N LYS A 141 -12.03 8.45 8.80
CA LYS A 141 -13.11 8.69 9.77
C LYS A 141 -12.58 8.58 11.20
N VAL A 142 -12.97 9.49 12.09
CA VAL A 142 -12.70 9.39 13.54
C VAL A 142 -13.90 8.75 14.23
N ALA A 143 -13.64 7.79 15.13
CA ALA A 143 -14.63 6.91 15.75
C ALA A 143 -15.60 6.30 14.71
N SER A 144 -15.08 6.05 13.51
CA SER A 144 -15.82 5.59 12.32
C SER A 144 -17.07 6.41 11.95
N THR A 145 -17.21 7.64 12.48
CA THR A 145 -18.41 8.50 12.37
C THR A 145 -18.11 9.81 11.68
N LEU A 146 -17.14 10.56 12.20
CA LEU A 146 -16.79 11.88 11.70
C LEU A 146 -15.79 11.73 10.55
N THR A 147 -16.24 12.00 9.33
CA THR A 147 -15.37 11.97 8.15
C THR A 147 -14.45 13.19 8.19
N VAL A 148 -13.14 12.96 8.32
CA VAL A 148 -12.10 13.99 8.37
C VAL A 148 -11.35 14.13 7.06
N MET A 149 -11.50 13.15 6.16
CA MET A 149 -10.98 13.17 4.80
C MET A 149 -11.94 12.38 3.90
N ASN A 150 -12.28 12.94 2.76
CA ASN A 150 -13.11 12.29 1.74
C ASN A 150 -12.67 12.80 0.37
N GLU A 151 -11.67 12.15 -0.18
CA GLU A 151 -11.12 12.49 -1.49
C GLU A 151 -11.68 11.52 -2.53
N SER A 152 -12.18 12.08 -3.62
CA SER A 152 -12.62 11.34 -4.80
C SER A 152 -11.52 11.32 -5.86
N SER A 153 -11.63 10.39 -6.80
CA SER A 153 -10.66 10.20 -7.89
C SER A 153 -10.33 11.51 -8.61
N THR A 154 -9.07 11.92 -8.51
CA THR A 154 -8.44 12.94 -9.36
C THR A 154 -7.26 12.30 -10.09
N GLU A 155 -6.82 12.88 -11.21
CA GLU A 155 -5.67 12.34 -11.94
C GLU A 155 -4.42 12.24 -11.03
N ALA A 156 -4.18 13.24 -10.18
CA ALA A 156 -3.06 13.25 -9.25
C ALA A 156 -3.12 12.11 -8.22
N LEU A 157 -4.31 11.80 -7.70
CA LEU A 157 -4.50 10.67 -6.78
C LEU A 157 -4.38 9.34 -7.51
N ASN A 158 -4.90 9.21 -8.73
CA ASN A 158 -4.79 7.99 -9.53
C ASN A 158 -3.32 7.68 -9.87
N ARG A 159 -2.53 8.71 -10.23
CA ARG A 159 -1.08 8.61 -10.41
C ARG A 159 -0.37 8.18 -9.13
N THR A 160 -0.73 8.78 -8.00
CA THR A 160 -0.16 8.42 -6.69
C THR A 160 -0.47 6.97 -6.34
N SER A 161 -1.69 6.50 -6.55
CA SER A 161 -2.09 5.11 -6.31
C SER A 161 -1.39 4.12 -7.25
N LEU A 162 -1.27 4.46 -8.54
CA LEU A 162 -0.52 3.65 -9.50
C LEU A 162 0.95 3.52 -9.08
N ARG A 163 1.58 4.63 -8.70
CA ARG A 163 2.96 4.64 -8.21
C ARG A 163 3.10 3.87 -6.90
N ARG A 164 2.13 3.96 -5.98
CA ARG A 164 2.11 3.19 -4.72
C ARG A 164 1.99 1.69 -4.98
N TRP A 165 1.16 1.27 -5.93
CA TRP A 165 1.10 -0.13 -6.35
C TRP A 165 2.46 -0.61 -6.90
N LEU A 166 3.22 0.22 -7.61
CA LEU A 166 4.59 -0.14 -7.98
C LEU A 166 5.53 -0.12 -6.76
N LEU A 167 5.39 0.88 -5.90
CA LEU A 167 6.20 1.08 -4.70
C LEU A 167 6.16 -0.16 -3.83
N GLU A 168 4.99 -0.75 -3.59
CA GLU A 168 4.78 -1.89 -2.69
C GLU A 168 5.05 -3.26 -3.34
N SER A 169 5.30 -3.31 -4.64
CA SER A 169 5.51 -4.56 -5.41
C SER A 169 6.56 -5.55 -4.89
N PRO A 170 7.56 -5.20 -4.07
CA PRO A 170 8.41 -6.21 -3.43
C PRO A 170 7.65 -7.13 -2.44
N LEU A 171 6.44 -6.75 -2.00
CA LEU A 171 5.52 -7.62 -1.26
C LEU A 171 4.81 -8.65 -2.17
N TYR A 172 4.90 -8.51 -3.49
CA TYR A 172 4.31 -9.37 -4.50
C TYR A 172 5.16 -9.36 -5.79
N PRO A 173 6.41 -9.88 -5.72
CA PRO A 173 7.44 -9.64 -6.74
C PRO A 173 7.07 -10.15 -8.14
N VAL A 174 6.12 -11.08 -8.26
CA VAL A 174 5.57 -11.53 -9.55
C VAL A 174 4.99 -10.42 -10.41
N ALA A 175 4.54 -9.31 -9.81
CA ALA A 175 4.03 -8.15 -10.53
C ALA A 175 5.10 -7.39 -11.33
N LEU A 176 6.37 -7.57 -10.96
CA LEU A 176 7.50 -6.90 -11.59
C LEU A 176 8.04 -7.68 -12.80
N LEU A 177 7.58 -8.91 -13.03
CA LEU A 177 8.04 -9.77 -14.10
C LEU A 177 7.64 -9.21 -15.48
N PRO A 178 8.47 -9.44 -16.52
CA PRO A 178 8.15 -9.07 -17.90
C PRO A 178 6.82 -9.67 -18.38
N GLY A 179 6.10 -8.89 -19.20
CA GLY A 179 4.79 -9.24 -19.75
C GLY A 179 3.61 -8.70 -18.95
N GLY A 180 3.86 -8.20 -17.73
CA GLY A 180 2.89 -7.46 -16.92
C GLY A 180 2.90 -5.94 -17.18
N PRO A 181 2.32 -5.14 -16.26
CA PRO A 181 2.23 -3.69 -16.39
C PRO A 181 3.56 -2.96 -16.12
N VAL A 182 4.61 -3.68 -15.71
CA VAL A 182 5.91 -3.10 -15.33
C VAL A 182 6.98 -3.42 -16.37
N ARG A 183 7.72 -2.39 -16.75
CA ARG A 183 8.94 -2.50 -17.57
C ARG A 183 10.14 -1.88 -16.83
N TRP A 184 11.33 -2.29 -17.23
CA TRP A 184 12.58 -1.89 -16.59
C TRP A 184 13.52 -1.18 -17.58
N GLU A 185 14.15 -0.10 -17.12
CA GLU A 185 15.23 0.59 -17.85
C GLU A 185 16.52 0.53 -17.01
N ALA A 186 17.66 0.28 -17.66
CA ALA A 186 18.95 0.25 -16.99
C ALA A 186 19.39 1.64 -16.56
N ILE A 187 20.06 1.75 -15.40
CA ILE A 187 20.73 2.98 -14.96
C ILE A 187 22.22 2.70 -14.73
N ASN A 188 22.55 1.77 -13.83
CA ASN A 188 23.91 1.35 -13.54
C ASN A 188 23.91 -0.03 -12.83
N ASP A 189 25.05 -0.46 -12.30
CA ASP A 189 25.25 -1.80 -11.74
C ASP A 189 24.33 -2.16 -10.57
N ASN A 190 23.81 -1.18 -9.83
CA ASN A 190 22.96 -1.36 -8.66
C ASN A 190 21.60 -0.65 -8.76
N HIS A 191 21.32 0.02 -9.89
CA HIS A 191 20.11 0.80 -10.06
C HIS A 191 19.42 0.49 -11.39
N ALA A 192 18.10 0.43 -11.35
CA ALA A 192 17.25 0.36 -12.53
C ALA A 192 15.99 1.18 -12.29
N LYS A 193 15.41 1.73 -13.36
CA LYS A 193 14.12 2.43 -13.30
C LYS A 193 13.02 1.41 -13.56
N ALA A 194 12.10 1.27 -12.59
CA ALA A 194 10.87 0.53 -12.79
C ALA A 194 9.79 1.50 -13.27
N ILE A 195 9.06 1.11 -14.30
CA ILE A 195 8.03 1.94 -14.93
C ILE A 195 6.75 1.12 -15.01
N VAL A 196 5.68 1.61 -14.39
CA VAL A 196 4.36 0.98 -14.40
C VAL A 196 3.44 1.76 -15.33
N SER A 197 2.70 1.04 -16.18
CA SER A 197 1.72 1.63 -17.10
C SER A 197 0.37 0.94 -16.93
N ALA A 198 -0.68 1.70 -16.62
CA ALA A 198 -2.06 1.21 -16.53
C ALA A 198 -3.06 2.36 -16.65
N PHE A 199 -4.25 2.07 -17.18
CA PHE A 199 -5.36 3.03 -17.27
C PHE A 199 -5.00 4.37 -17.96
N GLY A 200 -4.10 4.33 -18.95
CA GLY A 200 -3.63 5.53 -19.66
C GLY A 200 -2.63 6.39 -18.87
N LEU A 201 -2.21 5.94 -17.68
CA LEU A 201 -1.20 6.59 -16.84
C LEU A 201 0.12 5.81 -16.89
N GLU A 202 1.22 6.53 -16.70
CA GLU A 202 2.55 5.95 -16.52
C GLU A 202 3.22 6.63 -15.32
N GLU A 203 3.81 5.83 -14.43
CA GLU A 203 4.54 6.26 -13.24
C GLU A 203 5.84 5.46 -13.10
N SER A 204 6.82 6.00 -12.37
CA SER A 204 8.11 5.32 -12.25
C SER A 204 8.82 5.56 -10.92
N LEU A 205 9.69 4.62 -10.56
CA LEU A 205 10.51 4.63 -9.36
C LEU A 205 11.93 4.17 -9.71
N ILE A 206 12.92 4.66 -8.97
CA ILE A 206 14.29 4.13 -9.04
C ILE A 206 14.42 3.01 -8.02
N ALA A 207 14.72 1.80 -8.50
CA ALA A 207 15.10 0.67 -7.65
C ALA A 207 16.58 0.76 -7.32
N THR A 208 16.92 0.48 -6.06
CA THR A 208 18.29 0.21 -5.62
C THR A 208 18.38 -1.23 -5.14
N PHE A 209 19.39 -1.95 -5.62
CA PHE A 209 19.60 -3.37 -5.32
C PHE A 209 20.91 -3.58 -4.57
N ASP A 210 20.85 -4.42 -3.53
CA ASP A 210 22.01 -4.85 -2.78
C ASP A 210 22.82 -5.91 -3.54
N ALA A 211 24.03 -6.18 -3.05
CA ALA A 211 24.95 -7.15 -3.67
C ALA A 211 24.39 -8.59 -3.65
N ASP A 212 23.54 -8.92 -2.68
CA ASP A 212 22.86 -10.22 -2.57
C ASP A 212 21.66 -10.37 -3.54
N GLY A 213 21.34 -9.31 -4.28
CA GLY A 213 20.21 -9.24 -5.20
C GLY A 213 18.93 -8.70 -4.58
N SER A 214 18.85 -8.51 -3.27
CA SER A 214 17.65 -7.96 -2.64
C SER A 214 17.38 -6.51 -3.07
N LEU A 215 16.10 -6.12 -3.10
CA LEU A 215 15.68 -4.76 -3.45
C LEU A 215 15.64 -3.89 -2.19
N ALA A 216 16.72 -3.16 -1.96
CA ALA A 216 16.90 -2.32 -0.78
C ALA A 216 15.90 -1.16 -0.70
N SER A 217 15.64 -0.50 -1.84
CA SER A 217 14.72 0.65 -1.87
C SER A 217 14.03 0.88 -3.21
N PHE A 218 12.87 1.53 -3.14
CA PHE A 218 12.24 2.20 -4.26
C PHE A 218 12.05 3.68 -3.92
N ASN A 219 12.50 4.57 -4.81
CA ASN A 219 12.46 6.01 -4.56
C ASN A 219 11.80 6.74 -5.74
N ALA A 220 10.89 7.67 -5.41
CA ALA A 220 10.33 8.59 -6.37
C ALA A 220 11.41 9.50 -6.98
N ILE A 221 11.22 9.86 -8.25
CA ILE A 221 12.14 10.75 -8.97
C ILE A 221 11.87 12.22 -8.61
N GLN A 222 10.61 12.54 -8.29
CA GLN A 222 10.16 13.90 -8.00
C GLN A 222 9.98 14.09 -6.49
N ASP A 223 10.31 15.28 -6.02
CA ASP A 223 10.03 15.71 -4.65
C ASP A 223 8.52 15.72 -4.34
N GLY A 224 8.19 15.46 -3.09
CA GLY A 224 6.82 15.52 -2.57
C GLY A 224 6.36 16.91 -2.15
N ASP A 225 5.07 17.17 -2.25
CA ASP A 225 4.41 18.37 -1.71
C ASP A 225 3.97 18.18 -0.25
N LEU A 226 4.81 18.59 0.71
CA LEU A 226 4.54 18.42 2.14
C LEU A 226 3.30 19.17 2.67
N THR A 227 2.60 19.95 1.85
CA THR A 227 1.39 20.68 2.24
C THR A 227 0.09 19.88 2.06
N THR A 228 0.15 18.74 1.38
CA THR A 228 -1.03 17.89 1.13
C THR A 228 -1.61 17.30 2.42
N PRO A 229 -2.95 17.13 2.51
CA PRO A 229 -3.61 16.49 3.67
C PRO A 229 -3.45 14.97 3.71
N TYR A 230 -2.71 14.39 2.76
CA TYR A 230 -2.38 12.97 2.64
C TYR A 230 -0.88 12.80 2.36
N HIS A 231 -0.34 11.59 2.62
CA HIS A 231 1.01 11.23 2.17
C HIS A 231 0.93 10.74 0.73
N GLY A 232 1.51 11.51 -0.19
CA GLY A 232 1.66 11.15 -1.62
C GLY A 232 2.74 12.02 -2.24
N ALA A 233 3.25 11.65 -3.41
CA ALA A 233 4.41 12.25 -4.08
C ALA A 233 5.71 12.27 -3.23
N GLY A 234 6.85 12.04 -3.88
CA GLY A 234 8.13 11.93 -3.21
C GLY A 234 8.26 10.69 -2.32
N GLU A 235 7.54 9.61 -2.60
CA GLU A 235 7.58 8.40 -1.79
C GLU A 235 8.94 7.70 -1.91
N HIS A 236 9.58 7.47 -0.77
CA HIS A 236 10.79 6.68 -0.62
C HIS A 236 10.49 5.54 0.32
N VAL A 237 10.90 4.33 -0.02
CA VAL A 237 10.73 3.18 0.86
C VAL A 237 11.99 2.36 0.93
N THR A 238 12.43 2.07 2.16
CA THR A 238 13.51 1.13 2.46
C THR A 238 12.92 -0.15 3.04
N ARG A 239 13.65 -1.26 2.85
CA ARG A 239 13.18 -2.60 3.18
C ARG A 239 14.28 -3.43 3.80
N SER A 240 13.88 -4.36 4.65
CA SER A 240 14.79 -5.34 5.24
C SER A 240 14.00 -6.57 5.69
N ASP A 241 14.70 -7.53 6.32
CA ASP A 241 14.09 -8.74 6.86
C ASP A 241 13.33 -9.53 5.79
N TYR A 242 14.04 -9.85 4.70
CA TYR A 242 13.50 -10.70 3.64
C TYR A 242 13.35 -12.14 4.15
N ARG A 243 12.15 -12.70 4.00
CA ARG A 243 11.81 -14.07 4.41
C ARG A 243 11.18 -14.83 3.26
N LEU A 244 11.45 -16.13 3.19
CA LEU A 244 10.82 -17.00 2.19
C LEU A 244 9.36 -17.27 2.57
N VAL A 245 8.43 -16.78 1.76
CA VAL A 245 6.99 -16.96 1.91
C VAL A 245 6.42 -17.36 0.56
N ALA A 246 5.65 -18.45 0.52
CA ALA A 246 4.97 -18.89 -0.70
C ALA A 246 5.92 -19.03 -1.91
N GLY A 247 7.17 -19.47 -1.67
CA GLY A 247 8.18 -19.63 -2.73
C GLY A 247 8.84 -18.33 -3.20
N MET A 248 8.63 -17.20 -2.51
CA MET A 248 9.23 -15.90 -2.86
C MET A 248 9.90 -15.26 -1.64
N MET A 249 10.96 -14.46 -1.85
CA MET A 249 11.57 -13.67 -0.77
C MET A 249 10.82 -12.35 -0.61
N ILE A 250 10.20 -12.16 0.55
CA ILE A 250 9.32 -11.03 0.85
C ILE A 250 9.87 -10.21 2.03
N PRO A 251 10.02 -8.87 1.90
CA PRO A 251 10.48 -8.02 2.99
C PRO A 251 9.42 -7.94 4.09
N HIS A 252 9.81 -8.25 5.33
CA HIS A 252 8.91 -8.17 6.49
C HIS A 252 9.06 -6.88 7.29
N ALA A 253 10.07 -6.06 7.04
CA ALA A 253 10.24 -4.75 7.66
C ALA A 253 10.40 -3.67 6.59
N PHE A 254 9.80 -2.51 6.82
CA PHE A 254 9.85 -1.39 5.88
C PHE A 254 9.72 -0.02 6.56
N GLU A 255 10.30 0.99 5.94
CA GLU A 255 10.11 2.39 6.30
C GLU A 255 9.71 3.19 5.06
N ILE A 256 8.54 3.83 5.08
CA ILE A 256 8.06 4.73 4.03
C ILE A 256 8.24 6.17 4.49
N SER A 257 8.78 6.99 3.59
CA SER A 257 9.14 8.38 3.81
C SER A 257 8.66 9.26 2.66
N ARG A 258 8.54 10.57 2.94
CA ARG A 258 8.41 11.60 1.89
C ARG A 258 9.74 12.33 1.74
N ALA A 259 10.30 12.30 0.54
CA ALA A 259 11.43 13.14 0.16
C ALA A 259 10.92 14.49 -0.35
N ALA A 260 11.43 15.58 0.22
CA ALA A 260 11.14 16.93 -0.26
C ALA A 260 12.23 17.90 0.20
N LYS A 261 12.66 18.80 -0.69
CA LYS A 261 13.64 19.86 -0.39
C LYS A 261 14.92 19.31 0.25
N GLY A 262 15.41 18.18 -0.27
CA GLY A 262 16.62 17.51 0.20
C GLY A 262 16.50 16.80 1.56
N LYS A 263 15.29 16.62 2.10
CA LYS A 263 15.04 15.87 3.34
C LYS A 263 14.22 14.63 3.07
N ILE A 264 14.54 13.54 3.76
CA ILE A 264 13.72 12.31 3.80
C ILE A 264 12.99 12.30 5.14
N LEU A 265 11.65 12.31 5.10
CA LEU A 265 10.79 12.42 6.27
C LEU A 265 9.96 11.15 6.44
N PRO A 266 10.36 10.21 7.32
CA PRO A 266 9.61 8.99 7.59
C PRO A 266 8.20 9.30 8.06
N PHE A 267 7.24 8.50 7.60
CA PHE A 267 5.87 8.58 8.06
C PHE A 267 5.25 7.22 8.36
N TRP A 268 5.81 6.12 7.88
CA TRP A 268 5.38 4.77 8.24
C TRP A 268 6.58 3.89 8.51
N LYS A 269 6.77 3.42 9.74
CA LYS A 269 7.76 2.39 10.08
C LYS A 269 7.00 1.16 10.51
N GLY A 270 7.00 0.11 9.71
CA GLY A 270 6.14 -1.04 9.95
C GLY A 270 6.79 -2.39 9.65
N HIS A 271 6.12 -3.42 10.13
CA HIS A 271 6.44 -4.81 9.81
C HIS A 271 5.19 -5.61 9.47
N ILE A 272 5.39 -6.63 8.65
CA ILE A 272 4.34 -7.56 8.23
C ILE A 272 4.10 -8.58 9.35
N THR A 273 2.86 -8.67 9.80
CA THR A 273 2.43 -9.64 10.84
C THR A 273 1.77 -10.88 10.24
N ALA A 274 1.15 -10.74 9.07
CA ALA A 274 0.63 -11.85 8.29
C ALA A 274 0.62 -11.51 6.79
N ILE A 275 0.88 -12.51 5.95
CA ILE A 275 0.81 -12.38 4.50
C ILE A 275 0.38 -13.70 3.87
N GLU A 276 -0.61 -13.64 2.98
CA GLU A 276 -1.18 -14.80 2.31
C GLU A 276 -1.30 -14.54 0.81
N PHE A 277 -0.85 -15.49 -0.01
CA PHE A 277 -0.92 -15.42 -1.47
C PHE A 277 -2.00 -16.36 -2.02
N LYS A 278 -2.77 -15.88 -3.01
CA LYS A 278 -3.94 -16.58 -3.58
C LYS A 278 -3.95 -16.54 -5.10
#